data_AF-A0AAP0IVQ6-F1
#
_entry.id   AF-A0AAP0IVQ6-F1
#
_cell.length_a   1.000
_cell.length_b   1.000
_cell.length_c   1.000
_cell.angle_alpha   90.00
_cell.angle_beta   90.00
_cell.angle_gamma   90.00
#
_symmetry.space_group_name_H-M   'P 1'
#
loop_
_entity.id
_entity.type
_entity.pdbx_description
1 polymer ?
#
loop_
_entity_poly.entity_id
_entity_poly.type
_entity_poly.pdbx_seq_one_letter_code
_entity_poly.pdbx_strand_id
1 'polypeptide(L)'
;MAAEEAKSDTQLFQVLSNLLQQVESLTNQEEVELRAKIEALGSEVTKIPSKPSKSLDELEIANELEKLSVKLDDVDKMISSAIAADPQVHTLLSSTADLWMPVITATSDERQNLAALVEDGDPES
;
A
#
# COMPACT_ATOMS: atom_id res chain seq x y z
N MET A 1 -35.29 -4.47 -45.00
CA MET A 1 -35.00 -4.94 -43.63
C MET A 1 -33.68 -4.37 -43.10
N ALA A 2 -32.56 -4.44 -43.85
CA ALA A 2 -31.25 -3.95 -43.40
C ALA A 2 -31.13 -2.44 -43.02
N ALA A 3 -32.00 -1.56 -43.54
CA ALA A 3 -31.91 -0.12 -43.26
C ALA A 3 -32.50 0.31 -41.91
N GLU A 4 -33.45 -0.45 -41.34
CA GLU A 4 -33.98 -0.17 -40.00
C GLU A 4 -33.08 -0.74 -38.90
N GLU A 5 -32.42 -1.86 -39.15
CA GLU A 5 -31.45 -2.49 -38.24
C GLU A 5 -30.25 -1.57 -38.03
N ALA A 6 -29.66 -1.02 -39.11
CA ALA A 6 -28.56 -0.07 -39.03
C ALA A 6 -28.92 1.21 -38.24
N LYS A 7 -30.17 1.68 -38.32
CA LYS A 7 -30.67 2.88 -37.61
C LYS A 7 -30.95 2.60 -36.13
N SER A 8 -31.31 1.36 -35.80
CA SER A 8 -31.49 0.88 -34.44
C SER A 8 -30.12 0.67 -33.77
N ASP A 9 -29.15 0.14 -34.51
CA ASP A 9 -27.76 -0.01 -34.08
C ASP A 9 -27.13 1.35 -33.80
N THR A 10 -27.34 2.36 -34.66
CA THR A 10 -26.79 3.71 -34.39
C THR A 10 -27.35 4.31 -33.10
N GLN A 11 -28.62 4.07 -32.81
CA GLN A 11 -29.26 4.53 -31.57
C GLN A 11 -28.74 3.77 -30.35
N LEU A 12 -28.56 2.46 -30.47
CA LEU A 12 -27.95 1.64 -29.41
C LEU A 12 -26.53 2.10 -29.11
N PHE A 13 -25.69 2.29 -30.13
CA PHE A 13 -24.32 2.78 -29.96
C PHE A 13 -24.28 4.19 -29.37
N GLN A 14 -25.21 5.07 -29.74
CA GLN A 14 -25.33 6.41 -29.14
C GLN A 14 -25.67 6.31 -27.63
N VAL A 15 -26.60 5.42 -27.26
CA VAL A 15 -26.97 5.19 -25.86
C VAL A 15 -25.80 4.58 -25.08
N LEU A 16 -25.10 3.59 -25.65
CA LEU A 16 -23.93 2.97 -25.04
C LEU A 16 -22.78 3.98 -24.88
N SER A 17 -22.52 4.85 -25.86
CA SER A 17 -21.51 5.91 -25.75
C SER A 17 -21.89 6.96 -24.71
N ASN A 18 -23.16 7.35 -24.62
CA ASN A 18 -23.63 8.27 -23.59
C ASN A 18 -23.54 7.65 -22.19
N LEU A 19 -23.88 6.35 -22.05
CA LEU A 19 -23.74 5.62 -20.79
C LEU A 19 -22.28 5.50 -20.38
N LEU A 20 -21.39 5.19 -21.34
CA LEU A 20 -19.94 5.08 -21.12
C LEU A 20 -19.36 6.41 -20.65
N GLN A 21 -19.67 7.52 -21.35
CA GLN A 21 -19.23 8.87 -20.94
C GLN A 21 -19.80 9.27 -19.58
N GLN A 22 -21.03 8.87 -19.27
CA GLN A 22 -21.67 9.15 -18.00
C GLN A 22 -21.01 8.34 -16.86
N VAL A 23 -20.68 7.07 -17.08
CA VAL A 23 -19.92 6.24 -16.13
C VAL A 23 -18.50 6.75 -15.96
N GLU A 24 -17.82 7.14 -17.04
CA GLU A 24 -16.50 7.78 -16.99
C GLU A 24 -16.57 9.11 -16.20
N SER A 25 -17.63 9.90 -16.34
CA SER A 25 -17.80 11.16 -15.60
C SER A 25 -18.19 10.98 -14.13
N LEU A 26 -18.94 9.92 -13.80
CA LEU A 26 -19.42 9.64 -12.45
C LEU A 26 -18.38 8.88 -11.60
N THR A 27 -17.51 8.09 -12.23
CA THR A 27 -16.61 7.15 -11.52
C THR A 27 -15.14 7.58 -11.53
N ASN A 28 -14.72 8.50 -12.41
CA ASN A 28 -13.31 8.90 -12.52
C ASN A 28 -12.73 9.63 -11.31
N GLN A 29 -13.54 10.16 -10.39
CA GLN A 29 -13.01 10.87 -9.22
C GLN A 29 -12.44 9.88 -8.19
N GLU A 30 -13.18 8.81 -7.89
CA GLU A 30 -12.76 7.80 -6.91
C GLU A 30 -11.58 6.97 -7.45
N GLU A 31 -11.55 6.66 -8.75
CA GLU A 31 -10.43 5.96 -9.36
C GLU A 31 -9.14 6.81 -9.39
N VAL A 32 -9.23 8.11 -9.70
CA VAL A 32 -8.07 9.02 -9.64
C VAL A 32 -7.58 9.19 -8.21
N GLU A 33 -8.47 9.32 -7.24
CA GLU A 33 -8.10 9.40 -5.82
C GLU A 33 -7.48 8.10 -5.30
N LEU A 34 -7.98 6.94 -5.72
CA LEU A 34 -7.40 5.64 -5.38
C LEU A 34 -6.03 5.48 -6.04
N ARG A 35 -5.85 5.86 -7.31
CA ARG A 35 -4.54 5.87 -7.98
C ARG A 35 -3.54 6.79 -7.28
N ALA A 36 -3.97 8.00 -6.87
CA ALA A 36 -3.13 8.92 -6.12
C ALA A 36 -2.76 8.36 -4.73
N LYS A 37 -3.69 7.69 -4.03
CA LYS A 37 -3.42 7.00 -2.76
C LYS A 37 -2.46 5.82 -2.94
N ILE A 38 -2.60 5.05 -4.03
CA ILE A 38 -1.69 3.95 -4.38
C ILE A 38 -0.29 4.49 -4.71
N GLU A 39 -0.18 5.58 -5.46
CA GLU A 39 1.10 6.22 -5.79
C GLU A 39 1.80 6.77 -4.54
N ALA A 40 1.04 7.41 -3.63
CA ALA A 40 1.56 7.87 -2.35
C ALA A 40 2.03 6.69 -1.48
N LEU A 41 1.26 5.60 -1.41
CA LEU A 41 1.65 4.38 -0.70
C LEU A 41 2.89 3.73 -1.32
N GLY A 42 2.98 3.65 -2.65
CA GLY A 42 4.16 3.12 -3.34
C GLY A 42 5.42 3.95 -3.09
N SER A 43 5.27 5.28 -3.04
CA SER A 43 6.36 6.20 -2.68
C SER A 43 6.78 6.06 -1.22
N GLU A 44 5.87 5.69 -0.32
CA GLU A 44 6.19 5.46 1.10
C GLU A 44 6.84 4.09 1.32
N VAL A 45 6.36 3.03 0.65
CA VAL A 45 6.88 1.66 0.74
C VAL A 45 8.31 1.56 0.22
N THR A 46 8.68 2.39 -0.76
CA THR A 46 10.03 2.44 -1.34
C THR A 46 11.02 3.28 -0.54
N LYS A 47 10.58 4.00 0.51
CA LYS A 47 11.51 4.74 1.38
C LYS A 47 12.32 3.77 2.22
N ILE A 48 13.54 3.51 1.77
CA ILE A 48 14.54 2.84 2.57
C ILE A 48 15.20 3.91 3.45
N PRO A 49 15.25 3.73 4.79
CA PRO A 49 16.01 4.62 5.65
C PRO A 49 17.44 4.74 5.12
N SER A 50 17.90 5.97 4.92
CA SER A 50 19.28 6.20 4.49
C SER A 50 20.22 5.54 5.49
N LYS A 51 21.24 4.83 4.99
CA LYS A 51 22.25 4.22 5.85
C LYS A 51 22.79 5.30 6.80
N PRO A 52 22.81 5.07 8.12
CA PRO A 52 23.34 6.05 9.04
C PRO A 52 24.80 6.33 8.65
N SER A 53 25.08 7.56 8.24
CA SER A 53 26.40 7.97 7.77
C SER A 53 27.42 8.13 8.90
N LYS A 54 26.98 7.98 10.15
CA LYS A 54 27.75 8.25 11.35
C LYS A 54 27.71 7.02 12.27
N SER A 55 28.88 6.52 12.66
CA SER A 55 29.01 5.63 13.81
C SER A 55 28.64 6.42 15.07
N LEU A 56 27.56 6.02 15.73
CA LEU A 56 27.10 6.66 16.95
C LEU A 56 27.95 6.22 18.14
N ASP A 57 28.28 7.16 19.02
CA ASP A 57 28.89 6.88 20.32
C ASP A 57 27.85 6.30 21.29
N GLU A 58 28.28 5.62 22.36
CA GLU A 58 27.37 4.94 23.31
C GLU A 58 26.30 5.88 23.90
N LEU A 59 26.69 7.13 24.18
CA LEU A 59 25.77 8.14 24.71
C LEU A 59 24.76 8.63 23.65
N GLU A 60 25.17 8.70 22.39
CA GLU A 60 24.27 9.00 21.26
C GLU A 60 23.30 7.84 21.02
N ILE A 61 23.76 6.59 21.14
CA ILE A 61 22.92 5.40 21.06
C ILE A 61 21.84 5.42 22.15
N ALA A 62 22.21 5.70 23.40
CA ALA A 62 21.25 5.79 24.50
C ALA A 62 20.17 6.87 24.25
N ASN A 63 20.56 8.01 23.70
CA ASN A 63 19.64 9.09 23.36
C ASN A 63 18.68 8.70 22.22
N GLU A 64 19.19 8.04 21.17
CA GLU A 64 18.33 7.52 20.10
C GLU A 64 17.39 6.41 20.59
N LEU A 65 17.84 5.53 21.49
CA LEU A 65 16.98 4.54 22.13
C LEU A 65 15.88 5.19 22.97
N GLU A 66 16.18 6.26 23.71
CA GLU A 66 15.18 7.03 24.46
C GLU A 66 14.15 7.66 23.52
N LYS A 67 14.58 8.29 22.43
CA LYS A 67 13.67 8.83 21.40
C LYS A 67 12.80 7.76 20.77
N LEU A 68 13.37 6.58 20.49
CA LEU A 68 12.62 5.44 19.94
C LEU A 68 11.59 4.92 20.94
N SER A 69 11.92 4.89 22.23
CA SER A 69 10.99 4.52 23.29
C SER A 69 9.77 5.44 23.32
N VAL A 70 9.98 6.76 23.28
CA VAL A 70 8.87 7.74 23.25
C VAL A 70 7.98 7.55 22.02
N LYS A 71 8.59 7.32 20.84
CA LYS A 71 7.81 7.05 19.62
C LYS A 71 7.01 5.76 19.71
N LEU A 72 7.52 4.74 20.40
CA LEU A 72 6.81 3.48 20.59
C LEU A 72 5.58 3.69 21.49
N ASP A 73 5.70 4.50 22.54
CA ASP A 73 4.56 4.88 23.40
C ASP A 73 3.48 5.64 22.61
N ASP A 74 3.87 6.56 21.73
CA ASP A 74 2.94 7.29 20.86
C ASP A 74 2.20 6.36 19.90
N VAL A 75 2.92 5.41 19.28
CA VAL A 75 2.33 4.40 18.38
C VAL A 75 1.36 3.50 19.13
N ASP A 76 1.70 3.04 20.34
CA ASP A 76 0.82 2.22 21.17
C ASP A 76 -0.49 2.94 21.51
N LYS A 77 -0.40 4.23 21.82
CA LYS A 77 -1.58 5.08 22.05
C LYS A 77 -2.44 5.23 20.79
N MET A 78 -1.82 5.42 19.63
CA MET A 78 -2.54 5.50 18.35
C MET A 78 -3.27 4.19 18.03
N ILE A 79 -2.60 3.05 18.23
CA ILE A 79 -3.18 1.71 18.02
C ILE A 79 -4.35 1.50 18.98
N SER A 80 -4.17 1.79 20.27
CA SER A 80 -5.22 1.68 21.28
C SER A 80 -6.44 2.54 20.92
N SER A 81 -6.23 3.78 20.46
CA SER A 81 -7.32 4.64 20.01
C SER A 81 -8.02 4.11 18.76
N ALA A 82 -7.28 3.54 17.81
CA ALA A 82 -7.83 2.98 16.57
C ALA A 82 -8.65 1.71 16.85
N ILE A 83 -8.16 0.83 17.72
CA ILE A 83 -8.89 -0.39 18.14
C ILE A 83 -10.16 -0.03 18.92
N ALA A 84 -10.10 1.00 19.78
CA ALA A 84 -11.27 1.47 20.51
C ALA A 84 -12.35 2.05 19.57
N ALA A 85 -11.95 2.69 18.47
CA ALA A 85 -12.86 3.23 17.46
C ALA A 85 -13.44 2.16 16.54
N ASP A 86 -12.64 1.14 16.18
CA ASP A 86 -13.07 -0.01 15.38
C ASP A 86 -12.33 -1.30 15.80
N PRO A 87 -13.03 -2.26 16.43
CA PRO A 87 -12.43 -3.53 16.84
C PRO A 87 -11.85 -4.37 15.69
N GLN A 88 -12.30 -4.19 14.44
CA GLN A 88 -11.74 -4.93 13.30
C GLN A 88 -10.30 -4.54 12.96
N VAL A 89 -9.89 -3.32 13.36
CA VAL A 89 -8.51 -2.84 13.20
C VAL A 89 -7.52 -3.75 13.91
N HIS A 90 -7.87 -4.30 15.08
CA HIS A 90 -6.98 -5.24 15.78
C HIS A 90 -6.69 -6.49 14.93
N THR A 91 -7.74 -7.12 14.37
CA THR A 91 -7.58 -8.31 13.54
C THR A 91 -6.75 -8.00 12.29
N LEU A 92 -6.97 -6.85 11.66
CA LEU A 92 -6.20 -6.41 10.50
C LEU A 92 -4.73 -6.18 10.85
N LEU A 93 -4.44 -5.43 11.92
CA LEU A 93 -3.07 -5.17 12.39
C LEU A 93 -2.36 -6.47 12.80
N SER A 94 -3.05 -7.39 13.48
CA SER A 94 -2.50 -8.69 13.85
C SER A 94 -2.14 -9.51 12.61
N SER A 95 -3.06 -9.63 11.64
CA SER A 95 -2.79 -10.37 10.40
C SER A 95 -1.68 -9.74 9.55
N THR A 96 -1.56 -8.41 9.59
CA THR A 96 -0.49 -7.68 8.90
C THR A 96 0.84 -7.87 9.63
N ALA A 97 0.85 -7.92 10.96
CA ALA A 97 2.05 -8.19 11.74
C ALA A 97 2.61 -9.57 11.44
N ASP A 98 1.77 -10.60 11.29
CA ASP A 98 2.21 -11.96 10.92
C ASP A 98 2.99 -11.99 9.58
N LEU A 99 2.64 -11.11 8.64
CA LEU A 99 3.32 -10.99 7.34
C LEU A 99 4.64 -10.22 7.43
N TRP A 100 4.69 -9.16 8.22
CA TRP A 100 5.85 -8.26 8.27
C TRP A 100 6.88 -8.61 9.34
N MET A 101 6.48 -9.29 10.42
CA MET A 101 7.39 -9.70 11.49
C MET A 101 8.61 -10.48 10.97
N PRO A 102 8.46 -11.51 10.10
CA PRO A 102 9.61 -12.23 9.53
C PRO A 102 10.55 -11.32 8.74
N VAL A 103 10.03 -10.30 8.05
CA VAL A 103 10.83 -9.36 7.23
C VAL A 103 11.59 -8.36 8.11
N ILE A 104 10.93 -7.84 9.14
CA ILE A 104 11.49 -6.82 10.04
C ILE A 104 12.53 -7.43 10.97
N THR A 105 12.30 -8.65 11.47
CA THR A 105 13.24 -9.33 12.37
C THR A 105 14.31 -10.13 11.63
N ALA A 106 14.22 -10.26 10.30
CA ALA A 106 15.22 -10.97 9.52
C ALA A 106 16.62 -10.37 9.71
N THR A 107 17.57 -11.26 9.96
CA THR A 107 19.01 -10.97 9.92
C THR A 107 19.44 -10.60 8.50
N SER A 108 20.67 -10.10 8.36
CA SER A 108 21.20 -9.74 7.03
C SER A 108 21.21 -10.94 6.06
N ASP A 109 21.51 -12.13 6.56
CA ASP A 109 21.59 -13.35 5.76
C ASP A 109 20.20 -13.85 5.36
N GLU A 110 19.23 -13.79 6.29
CA GLU A 110 17.83 -14.13 5.99
C GLU A 110 17.22 -13.17 4.96
N ARG A 111 17.55 -11.87 5.02
CA ARG A 111 17.10 -10.89 4.02
C ARG A 111 17.69 -11.14 2.63
N GLN A 112 18.92 -11.63 2.53
CA GLN A 112 19.52 -12.00 1.23
C GLN A 112 18.79 -13.19 0.61
N ASN A 113 18.41 -14.19 1.41
CA ASN A 113 17.62 -15.32 0.94
C ASN A 113 16.20 -14.93 0.52
N LEU A 114 15.57 -13.98 1.22
CA LEU A 114 14.25 -13.45 0.84
C LEU A 114 14.30 -12.70 -0.49
N ALA A 115 15.39 -11.97 -0.78
CA ALA A 115 15.58 -11.30 -2.06
C ALA A 115 15.80 -12.30 -3.21
N ALA A 116 16.58 -13.36 -2.96
CA ALA A 116 16.82 -14.42 -3.95
C ALA A 116 15.53 -15.18 -4.32
N LEU A 117 14.62 -15.39 -3.35
CA LEU A 117 13.33 -16.05 -3.59
C LEU A 117 12.39 -15.24 -4.51
N VAL A 118 12.59 -13.93 -4.61
CA VAL A 118 11.80 -13.04 -5.50
C VAL A 118 12.33 -13.06 -6.93
N GLU A 119 13.64 -13.30 -7.14
CA GLU A 119 14.24 -13.43 -8.48
C GLU A 119 13.95 -14.78 -9.16
N ASP A 120 13.74 -15.86 -8.40
CA ASP A 120 13.35 -17.19 -8.92
C ASP A 120 11.84 -17.28 -9.31
N GLY A 121 11.11 -16.17 -9.18
CA GLY A 121 9.66 -16.08 -9.46
C GLY A 121 9.28 -15.62 -10.87
N ASP A 122 10.24 -15.51 -11.79
CA ASP A 122 9.99 -15.28 -13.21
C ASP A 122 9.86 -16.63 -13.94
N PRO A 123 8.64 -17.08 -14.31
CA PRO A 123 8.51 -18.16 -15.27
C PRO A 123 8.85 -17.60 -16.65
N GLU A 124 10.13 -17.67 -17.05
CA GLU A 124 10.50 -17.56 -18.46
C GLU A 124 9.65 -18.57 -19.28
N SER A 125 8.99 -18.02 -20.29
CA SER A 125 8.24 -18.72 -21.33
C SER A 125 9.16 -19.42 -22.33
#